data_AF-A0AAW0VLT2-F1
#
_entry.id   AF-A0AAW0VLT2-F1
#
_cell.length_a   1.000
_cell.length_b   1.000
_cell.length_c   1.000
_cell.angle_alpha   90.00
_cell.angle_beta   90.00
_cell.angle_gamma   90.00
#
_symmetry.space_group_name_H-M   'P 1'
#
loop_
_entity.id
_entity.type
_entity.pdbx_description
1 polymer ?
#
loop_
_entity_poly.entity_id
_entity_poly.type
_entity_poly.pdbx_seq_one_letter_code
_entity_poly.pdbx_strand_id
1 'polypeptide(L)'
;MNAFDQKKSAILREISSNSSQSPDASPKGTIDELCLPIIEVINSHPDMVTTSSCSGRVSVFLEGIKTNFQIGAKGNQGRWLFVTHHPEDLPMWYKKIEFEYRESQPSEMNETQRYILFKFEPLILHVKCRDSESANLLYSTAMACGFRESGIGSNNIVGIRTAIKLDVPFGCLEGETLVSFVSEAYLEILTKLSLDRFTENFKKMDKLKEALVMMGSTKKNQAQIETKEERRLRKMNEGLARREAIKEEKERKRQSQNNE
;
A
#
# COMPACT_ATOMS: atom_id res chain seq x y z
N MET A 1 -4.68 -28.92 -0.07
CA MET A 1 -4.39 -27.47 -0.10
C MET A 1 -5.48 -26.79 -0.92
N ASN A 2 -6.22 -25.83 -0.36
CA ASN A 2 -7.37 -25.23 -1.07
C ASN A 2 -6.91 -24.26 -2.19
N ALA A 3 -7.84 -23.81 -3.04
CA ALA A 3 -7.53 -22.99 -4.21
C ALA A 3 -6.80 -21.68 -3.86
N PHE A 4 -7.15 -21.04 -2.73
CA PHE A 4 -6.47 -19.84 -2.27
C PHE A 4 -5.01 -20.13 -1.87
N ASP A 5 -4.79 -21.18 -1.07
CA ASP A 5 -3.45 -21.52 -0.57
C ASP A 5 -2.48 -21.86 -1.73
N GLN A 6 -2.98 -22.54 -2.76
CA GLN A 6 -2.23 -22.80 -3.99
C GLN A 6 -1.86 -21.50 -4.71
N LYS A 7 -2.83 -20.59 -4.88
CA LYS A 7 -2.61 -19.30 -5.54
C LYS A 7 -1.64 -18.42 -4.76
N LYS A 8 -1.79 -18.35 -3.43
CA LYS A 8 -0.87 -17.64 -2.54
C LYS A 8 0.54 -18.20 -2.65
N SER A 9 0.70 -19.52 -2.58
CA SER A 9 2.01 -20.17 -2.71
C SER A 9 2.68 -19.87 -4.05
N ALA A 10 1.91 -19.83 -5.15
CA ALA A 10 2.42 -19.46 -6.47
C ALA A 10 2.91 -18.00 -6.51
N ILE A 11 2.11 -17.05 -5.99
CA ILE A 11 2.48 -15.63 -5.96
C ILE A 11 3.71 -15.38 -5.08
N LEU A 12 3.80 -16.04 -3.92
CA LEU A 12 4.98 -15.89 -3.05
C LEU A 12 6.25 -16.41 -3.73
N ARG A 13 6.16 -17.50 -4.50
CA ARG A 13 7.29 -18.00 -5.30
C ARG A 13 7.71 -16.97 -6.34
N GLU A 14 6.75 -16.42 -7.08
CA GLU A 14 7.00 -15.37 -8.09
C GLU A 14 7.71 -14.15 -7.49
N ILE A 15 7.21 -13.63 -6.36
CA ILE A 15 7.83 -12.53 -5.62
C ILE A 15 9.27 -12.89 -5.21
N SER A 16 9.48 -14.09 -4.69
CA SER A 16 10.81 -14.54 -4.24
C SER A 16 11.80 -14.85 -5.37
N SER A 17 11.30 -15.14 -6.58
CA SER A 17 12.12 -15.45 -7.75
C SER A 17 12.46 -14.22 -8.60
N ASN A 18 12.06 -13.02 -8.15
CA ASN A 18 12.32 -11.79 -8.88
C ASN A 18 13.83 -11.62 -9.13
N SER A 19 14.19 -11.57 -10.40
CA SER A 19 15.57 -11.53 -10.87
C SER A 19 15.62 -10.96 -12.28
N SER A 20 16.82 -10.74 -12.81
CA SER A 20 16.98 -10.31 -14.21
C SER A 20 16.41 -11.31 -15.23
N GLN A 21 16.32 -12.60 -14.88
CA GLN A 21 15.77 -13.67 -15.73
C GLN A 21 14.27 -13.85 -15.55
N SER A 22 13.70 -13.35 -14.46
CA SER A 22 12.27 -13.35 -14.15
C SER A 22 11.89 -11.99 -13.57
N PRO A 23 11.78 -10.96 -14.43
CA PRO A 23 11.51 -9.60 -13.99
C PRO A 23 10.09 -9.49 -13.44
N ASP A 24 9.91 -8.53 -12.53
CA ASP A 24 8.61 -8.19 -11.97
C ASP A 24 7.70 -7.64 -13.09
N ALA A 25 6.40 -7.85 -12.96
CA ALA A 25 5.43 -7.42 -13.97
C ALA A 25 5.27 -5.89 -14.04
N SER A 26 5.80 -5.14 -13.06
CA SER A 26 5.80 -3.68 -13.14
C SER A 26 6.68 -3.18 -14.30
N PRO A 27 6.40 -1.98 -14.83
CA PRO A 27 7.24 -1.38 -15.87
C PRO A 27 8.71 -1.18 -15.48
N LYS A 28 9.02 -1.16 -14.17
CA LYS A 28 10.39 -1.06 -13.66
C LYS A 28 11.14 -2.40 -13.80
N GLY A 29 10.43 -3.52 -13.86
CA GLY A 29 11.00 -4.87 -13.90
C GLY A 29 11.52 -5.36 -12.55
N THR A 30 11.42 -4.55 -11.50
CA THR A 30 11.82 -4.89 -10.13
C THR A 30 10.73 -4.49 -9.15
N ILE A 31 10.72 -5.16 -8.00
CA ILE A 31 9.86 -4.77 -6.88
C ILE A 31 10.29 -3.39 -6.36
N ASP A 32 9.31 -2.62 -5.92
CA ASP A 32 9.53 -1.36 -5.20
C ASP A 32 9.98 -1.66 -3.77
N GLU A 33 11.26 -1.45 -3.47
CA GLU A 33 11.88 -1.80 -2.19
C GLU A 33 11.21 -1.11 -0.99
N LEU A 34 10.68 0.10 -1.19
CA LEU A 34 9.96 0.83 -0.14
C LEU A 34 8.64 0.15 0.24
N CYS A 35 8.11 -0.74 -0.60
CA CYS A 35 6.95 -1.58 -0.27
C CYS A 35 7.32 -2.86 0.48
N LEU A 36 8.57 -3.31 0.50
CA LEU A 36 8.94 -4.60 1.07
C LEU A 36 8.43 -4.78 2.51
N PRO A 37 8.57 -3.80 3.43
CA PRO A 37 8.10 -3.97 4.81
C PRO A 37 6.59 -4.24 4.91
N ILE A 38 5.77 -3.58 4.09
CA ILE A 38 4.31 -3.78 4.14
C ILE A 38 3.90 -5.05 3.38
N ILE A 39 4.59 -5.38 2.30
CA ILE A 39 4.41 -6.64 1.55
C ILE A 39 4.65 -7.83 2.47
N GLU A 40 5.74 -7.84 3.24
CA GLU A 40 6.08 -8.90 4.18
C GLU A 40 5.00 -9.09 5.25
N VAL A 41 4.54 -7.99 5.86
CA VAL A 41 3.47 -8.03 6.88
C VAL A 41 2.19 -8.64 6.30
N ILE A 42 1.75 -8.18 5.12
CA ILE A 42 0.54 -8.70 4.46
C ILE A 42 0.71 -10.18 4.11
N ASN A 43 1.84 -10.54 3.50
CA ASN A 43 2.10 -11.89 3.02
C ASN A 43 2.30 -12.91 4.15
N SER A 44 2.71 -12.46 5.34
CA SER A 44 2.77 -13.29 6.54
C SER A 44 1.38 -13.72 7.05
N HIS A 45 0.32 -12.96 6.72
CA HIS A 45 -1.04 -13.27 7.16
C HIS A 45 -1.63 -14.45 6.38
N PRO A 46 -2.14 -15.52 7.02
CA PRO A 46 -2.53 -16.77 6.34
C PRO A 46 -3.59 -16.59 5.24
N ASP A 47 -4.43 -15.57 5.35
CA ASP A 47 -5.58 -15.34 4.45
C ASP A 47 -5.39 -14.19 3.46
N MET A 48 -4.17 -13.66 3.31
CA MET A 48 -3.87 -12.54 2.43
C MET A 48 -2.58 -12.76 1.64
N VAL A 49 -2.52 -12.19 0.44
CA VAL A 49 -1.31 -12.10 -0.38
C VAL A 49 -1.34 -10.87 -1.29
N THR A 50 -0.23 -10.14 -1.37
CA THR A 50 -0.07 -8.99 -2.28
C THR A 50 0.07 -9.46 -3.72
N THR A 51 -0.63 -8.79 -4.66
CA THR A 51 -0.53 -9.08 -6.10
C THR A 51 0.08 -7.94 -6.92
N SER A 52 0.01 -6.71 -6.43
CA SER A 52 0.71 -5.56 -7.01
C SER A 52 0.88 -4.47 -5.97
N SER A 53 1.98 -3.73 -6.06
CA SER A 53 2.37 -2.72 -5.08
C SER A 53 3.23 -1.62 -5.71
N CYS A 54 3.05 -0.38 -5.28
CA CYS A 54 3.91 0.76 -5.60
C CYS A 54 3.84 1.70 -4.41
N SER A 55 5.00 2.10 -3.86
CA SER A 55 5.11 2.89 -2.63
C SER A 55 4.66 4.33 -2.82
N GLY A 56 4.60 4.78 -4.07
CA GLY A 56 4.34 6.14 -4.46
C GLY A 56 5.45 6.62 -5.38
N ARG A 57 5.12 7.45 -6.36
CA ARG A 57 6.08 7.91 -7.34
C ARG A 57 5.79 9.32 -7.81
N VAL A 58 6.86 10.00 -8.23
CA VAL A 58 6.76 11.12 -9.14
C VAL A 58 7.05 10.62 -10.55
N SER A 59 6.26 11.09 -11.53
CA SER A 59 6.57 10.90 -12.94
C SER A 59 6.38 12.18 -13.73
N VAL A 60 7.23 12.35 -14.74
CA VAL A 60 7.06 13.33 -15.80
C VAL A 60 6.67 12.54 -17.03
N PHE A 61 5.48 12.80 -17.53
CA PHE A 61 4.83 11.96 -18.51
C PHE A 61 4.43 12.78 -19.73
N LEU A 62 4.89 12.36 -20.90
CA LEU A 62 4.43 12.88 -22.18
C LEU A 62 3.23 12.06 -22.63
N GLU A 63 2.09 12.73 -22.83
CA GLU A 63 0.87 12.14 -23.37
C GLU A 63 1.12 11.42 -24.70
N GLY A 64 0.40 10.34 -24.97
CA GLY A 64 0.37 9.72 -26.29
C GLY A 64 -0.33 10.58 -27.34
N ILE A 65 -0.23 10.17 -28.60
CA ILE A 65 -0.92 10.80 -29.71
C ILE A 65 -2.44 10.72 -29.47
N LYS A 66 -3.08 11.89 -29.48
CA LYS A 66 -4.52 12.02 -29.29
C LYS A 66 -5.26 11.65 -30.57
N THR A 67 -6.42 11.04 -30.39
CA THR A 67 -7.40 10.80 -31.47
C THR A 67 -8.71 11.45 -31.04
N ASN A 68 -9.64 11.68 -31.96
CA ASN A 68 -10.92 12.38 -31.70
C ASN A 68 -11.76 11.76 -30.56
N PHE A 69 -11.44 10.54 -30.11
CA PHE A 69 -12.20 9.80 -29.09
C PHE A 69 -11.37 9.46 -27.84
N GLN A 70 -10.07 9.81 -27.79
CA GLN A 70 -9.19 9.41 -26.70
C GLN A 70 -8.31 10.57 -26.22
N ILE A 71 -8.39 10.85 -24.92
CA ILE A 71 -7.43 11.69 -24.24
C ILE A 71 -6.03 11.06 -24.33
N GLY A 72 -5.00 11.91 -24.35
CA GLY A 72 -3.61 11.47 -24.43
C GLY A 72 -3.23 10.62 -23.21
N ALA A 73 -3.12 9.32 -23.40
CA ALA A 73 -2.79 8.35 -22.34
C ALA A 73 -1.39 7.75 -22.58
N LYS A 74 -0.99 6.78 -21.73
CA LYS A 74 0.30 6.06 -21.87
C LYS A 74 0.43 5.26 -23.16
N GLY A 75 -0.68 4.81 -23.76
CA GLY A 75 -0.68 4.17 -25.08
C GLY A 75 -0.35 5.15 -26.21
N ASN A 76 -0.16 4.63 -27.43
CA ASN A 76 0.01 5.45 -28.63
C ASN A 76 1.20 6.45 -28.56
N GLN A 77 2.39 5.94 -28.24
CA GLN A 77 3.64 6.71 -28.07
C GLN A 77 3.73 7.60 -26.83
N GLY A 78 2.80 7.48 -25.88
CA GLY A 78 2.96 8.09 -24.56
C GLY A 78 4.11 7.45 -23.80
N ARG A 79 4.91 8.25 -23.08
CA ARG A 79 6.10 7.73 -22.38
C ARG A 79 6.46 8.55 -21.16
N TRP A 80 7.11 7.90 -20.21
CA TRP A 80 7.77 8.60 -19.11
C TRP A 80 9.03 9.27 -19.63
N LEU A 81 9.18 10.56 -19.32
CA LEU A 81 10.41 11.33 -19.48
C LEU A 81 11.28 11.20 -18.23
N PHE A 82 10.64 11.08 -17.06
CA PHE A 82 11.28 10.85 -15.77
C PHE A 82 10.33 10.07 -14.86
N VAL A 83 10.88 9.22 -14.01
CA VAL A 83 10.14 8.51 -12.96
C VAL A 83 11.06 8.24 -11.78
N THR A 84 10.57 8.48 -10.56
CA THR A 84 11.25 8.05 -9.33
C THR A 84 10.26 7.66 -8.24
N HIS A 85 10.65 6.69 -7.43
CA HIS A 85 9.98 6.28 -6.20
C HIS A 85 10.64 6.91 -4.96
N HIS A 86 11.79 7.57 -5.17
CA HIS A 86 12.73 8.01 -4.15
C HIS A 86 12.74 9.54 -4.09
N PRO A 87 12.32 10.16 -2.96
CA PRO A 87 12.31 11.62 -2.82
C PRO A 87 13.68 12.27 -3.06
N GLU A 88 14.76 11.57 -2.72
CA GLU A 88 16.16 12.02 -2.88
C GLU A 88 16.57 12.25 -4.34
N ASP A 89 15.90 11.60 -5.29
CA ASP A 89 16.20 11.76 -6.73
C ASP A 89 15.48 12.94 -7.38
N LEU A 90 14.50 13.51 -6.67
CA LEU A 90 13.60 14.51 -7.20
C LEU A 90 14.20 15.92 -7.35
N PRO A 91 15.08 16.41 -6.45
CA PRO A 91 15.71 17.71 -6.63
C PRO A 91 16.37 17.84 -8.01
N MET A 92 16.16 18.99 -8.65
CA MET A 92 16.73 19.31 -9.98
C MET A 92 16.35 18.31 -11.09
N TRP A 93 15.27 17.53 -10.96
CA TRP A 93 14.86 16.55 -11.97
C TRP A 93 14.72 17.18 -13.37
N TYR A 94 14.30 18.44 -13.44
CA TYR A 94 14.10 19.19 -14.68
C TYR A 94 15.40 19.52 -15.42
N LYS A 95 16.55 19.45 -14.75
CA LYS A 95 17.87 19.58 -15.39
C LYS A 95 18.36 18.28 -16.00
N LYS A 96 17.69 17.14 -15.71
CA LYS A 96 18.00 15.82 -16.29
C LYS A 96 17.30 15.61 -17.65
N ILE A 97 16.42 16.54 -18.05
CA ILE A 97 15.68 16.50 -19.30
C ILE A 97 15.94 17.82 -20.02
N GLU A 98 16.23 17.74 -21.32
CA GLU A 98 16.41 18.94 -22.15
C GLU A 98 15.04 19.54 -22.49
N PHE A 99 14.72 20.66 -21.85
CA PHE A 99 13.54 21.46 -22.15
C PHE A 99 13.93 22.78 -22.80
N GLU A 100 13.17 23.18 -23.82
CA GLU A 100 13.16 24.57 -24.26
C GLU A 100 12.12 25.35 -23.46
N TYR A 101 12.55 26.45 -22.85
CA TYR A 101 11.67 27.31 -22.04
C TYR A 101 11.11 28.44 -22.91
N ARG A 102 9.79 28.45 -23.09
CA ARG A 102 9.11 29.50 -23.87
C ARG A 102 7.82 29.90 -23.16
N GLU A 103 7.46 31.18 -23.20
CA GLU A 103 6.17 31.59 -22.68
C GLU A 103 5.04 31.00 -23.54
N SER A 104 4.08 30.33 -22.90
CA SER A 104 2.87 29.89 -23.60
C SER A 104 2.05 31.10 -23.99
N GLN A 105 1.84 31.27 -25.30
CA GLN A 105 0.72 32.09 -25.76
C GLN A 105 -0.51 31.19 -25.86
N PRO A 106 -1.69 31.60 -25.36
CA PRO A 106 -2.94 30.85 -25.49
C PRO A 106 -3.44 30.66 -26.94
N SER A 107 -2.66 31.07 -27.94
CA SER A 107 -3.04 31.05 -29.35
C SER A 107 -3.05 29.62 -29.89
N GLU A 108 -4.26 29.17 -30.26
CA GLU A 108 -4.61 27.90 -30.90
C GLU A 108 -4.28 26.65 -30.07
N MET A 109 -5.17 26.33 -29.12
CA MET A 109 -5.23 24.99 -28.52
C MET A 109 -5.49 23.96 -29.63
N ASN A 110 -4.43 23.38 -30.17
CA ASN A 110 -4.52 22.29 -31.12
C ASN A 110 -5.05 21.05 -30.39
N GLU A 111 -6.18 20.48 -30.85
CA GLU A 111 -6.80 19.30 -30.25
C GLU A 111 -5.87 18.08 -30.23
N THR A 112 -4.87 18.06 -31.11
CA THR A 112 -3.85 17.01 -31.21
C THR A 112 -2.61 17.28 -30.35
N GLN A 113 -2.54 18.43 -29.67
CA GLN A 113 -1.40 18.83 -28.85
C GLN A 113 -1.17 17.81 -27.72
N ARG A 114 0.06 17.31 -27.63
CA ARG A 114 0.50 16.39 -26.57
C ARG A 114 1.11 17.21 -25.44
N TYR A 115 0.57 17.06 -24.23
CA TYR A 115 1.08 17.75 -23.05
C TYR A 115 2.08 16.89 -22.28
N ILE A 116 2.91 17.59 -21.51
CA ILE A 116 3.83 17.02 -20.53
C ILE A 116 3.25 17.29 -19.15
N LEU A 117 2.99 16.22 -18.42
CA LEU A 117 2.36 16.26 -17.11
C LEU A 117 3.37 15.85 -16.04
N PHE A 118 3.42 16.65 -14.99
CA PHE A 118 4.10 16.31 -13.76
C PHE A 118 3.10 15.68 -12.80
N LYS A 119 3.35 14.45 -12.37
CA LYS A 119 2.42 13.67 -11.57
C LYS A 119 3.06 13.17 -10.28
N PHE A 120 2.31 13.26 -9.19
CA PHE A 120 2.53 12.47 -7.99
C PHE A 120 1.41 11.45 -7.85
N GLU A 121 1.76 10.18 -7.82
CA GLU A 121 0.85 9.06 -7.62
C GLU A 121 1.21 8.37 -6.28
N PRO A 122 0.29 8.30 -5.31
CA PRO A 122 0.61 7.73 -3.99
C PRO A 122 0.70 6.21 -3.97
N LEU A 123 0.91 5.65 -2.78
CA LEU A 123 0.82 4.22 -2.51
C LEU A 123 -0.41 3.61 -3.18
N ILE A 124 -0.17 2.50 -3.88
CA ILE A 124 -1.21 1.57 -4.32
C ILE A 124 -0.81 0.16 -3.92
N LEU A 125 -1.76 -0.59 -3.34
CA LEU A 125 -1.62 -2.01 -3.09
C LEU A 125 -2.86 -2.73 -3.61
N HIS A 126 -2.66 -3.90 -4.21
CA HIS A 126 -3.72 -4.88 -4.41
C HIS A 126 -3.41 -6.13 -3.61
N VAL A 127 -4.38 -6.56 -2.80
CA VAL A 127 -4.24 -7.70 -1.89
C VAL A 127 -5.37 -8.67 -2.15
N LYS A 128 -5.01 -9.88 -2.56
CA LYS A 128 -5.95 -10.99 -2.70
C LYS A 128 -6.22 -11.59 -1.32
N CYS A 129 -7.47 -11.57 -0.90
CA CYS A 129 -7.92 -12.20 0.35
C CYS A 129 -8.55 -13.57 0.09
N ARG A 130 -8.55 -14.45 1.10
CA ARG A 130 -9.17 -15.77 1.05
C ARG A 130 -10.67 -15.68 0.78
N ASP A 131 -11.34 -14.86 1.59
CA ASP A 131 -12.80 -14.76 1.67
C ASP A 131 -13.23 -13.30 1.86
N SER A 132 -14.54 -13.08 1.83
CA SER A 132 -15.14 -11.76 2.03
C SER A 132 -14.88 -11.21 3.42
N GLU A 133 -14.80 -12.06 4.45
CA GLU A 133 -14.52 -11.63 5.82
C GLU A 133 -13.11 -11.02 5.93
N SER A 134 -12.10 -11.72 5.42
CA SER A 134 -10.72 -11.23 5.38
C SER A 134 -10.58 -9.96 4.54
N ALA A 135 -11.32 -9.88 3.42
CA ALA A 135 -11.35 -8.68 2.58
C ALA A 135 -11.97 -7.47 3.30
N ASN A 136 -13.10 -7.66 3.99
CA ASN A 136 -13.76 -6.60 4.75
C ASN A 136 -12.92 -6.13 5.93
N LEU A 137 -12.22 -7.04 6.61
CA LEU A 137 -11.29 -6.71 7.69
C LEU A 137 -10.14 -5.83 7.17
N LEU A 138 -9.49 -6.24 6.08
CA LEU A 138 -8.40 -5.47 5.47
C LEU A 138 -8.88 -4.11 4.97
N TYR A 139 -10.02 -4.06 4.27
CA TYR A 139 -10.63 -2.84 3.78
C TYR A 139 -10.92 -1.86 4.93
N SER A 140 -11.56 -2.34 6.01
CA SER A 140 -11.89 -1.51 7.17
C SER A 140 -10.64 -0.98 7.87
N THR A 141 -9.60 -1.80 7.96
CA THR A 141 -8.28 -1.40 8.50
C THR A 141 -7.64 -0.31 7.66
N ALA A 142 -7.63 -0.46 6.32
CA ALA A 142 -7.11 0.54 5.39
C ALA A 142 -7.91 1.86 5.47
N MET A 143 -9.24 1.78 5.55
CA MET A 143 -10.10 2.94 5.77
C MET A 143 -9.75 3.63 7.09
N ALA A 144 -9.59 2.92 8.21
CA ALA A 144 -9.20 3.52 9.48
C ALA A 144 -7.83 4.25 9.41
N CYS A 145 -6.94 3.80 8.52
CA CYS A 145 -5.64 4.43 8.26
C CYS A 145 -5.69 5.63 7.28
N GLY A 146 -6.86 5.95 6.72
CA GLY A 146 -7.06 7.11 5.85
C GLY A 146 -6.91 6.82 4.35
N PHE A 147 -6.96 5.55 3.94
CA PHE A 147 -6.98 5.14 2.52
C PHE A 147 -8.42 5.15 1.98
N ARG A 148 -8.99 6.35 1.84
CA ARG A 148 -10.42 6.58 1.53
C ARG A 148 -10.84 6.12 0.13
N GLU A 149 -9.91 6.01 -0.80
CA GLU A 149 -10.15 5.58 -2.19
C GLU A 149 -10.06 4.06 -2.37
N SER A 150 -10.01 3.33 -1.25
CA SER A 150 -9.92 1.87 -1.24
C SER A 150 -11.26 1.22 -1.59
N GLY A 151 -11.21 -0.01 -2.09
CA GLY A 151 -12.41 -0.78 -2.39
C GLY A 151 -12.12 -2.27 -2.53
N ILE A 152 -13.19 -3.08 -2.44
CA ILE A 152 -13.14 -4.53 -2.63
C ILE A 152 -13.62 -4.82 -4.06
N GLY A 153 -12.73 -5.34 -4.88
CA GLY A 153 -13.03 -5.79 -6.24
C GLY A 153 -13.48 -7.25 -6.31
N SER A 154 -13.56 -7.77 -7.53
CA SER A 154 -13.91 -9.17 -7.77
C SER A 154 -12.92 -10.12 -7.10
N ASN A 155 -13.39 -11.33 -6.78
CA ASN A 155 -12.57 -12.36 -6.15
C ASN A 155 -11.89 -11.89 -4.85
N ASN A 156 -12.51 -11.05 -4.03
CA ASN A 156 -11.95 -10.59 -2.74
C ASN A 156 -10.58 -9.89 -2.88
N ILE A 157 -10.36 -9.16 -3.97
CA ILE A 157 -9.15 -8.34 -4.14
C ILE A 157 -9.42 -6.96 -3.53
N VAL A 158 -8.69 -6.62 -2.48
CA VAL A 158 -8.76 -5.30 -1.86
C VAL A 158 -7.74 -4.39 -2.53
N GLY A 159 -8.21 -3.33 -3.18
CA GLY A 159 -7.37 -2.24 -3.67
C GLY A 159 -7.26 -1.16 -2.61
N ILE A 160 -6.06 -0.92 -2.09
CA ILE A 160 -5.77 0.10 -1.08
C ILE A 160 -5.18 1.32 -1.79
N ARG A 161 -5.88 2.45 -1.69
CA ARG A 161 -5.53 3.70 -2.40
C ARG A 161 -5.87 4.94 -1.57
N THR A 162 -5.24 6.06 -1.89
CA THR A 162 -5.49 7.35 -1.25
C THR A 162 -5.52 8.49 -2.28
N ALA A 163 -6.02 9.65 -1.88
CA ALA A 163 -6.31 10.78 -2.77
C ALA A 163 -5.21 11.86 -2.81
N ILE A 164 -4.04 11.64 -2.19
CA ILE A 164 -2.92 12.63 -2.12
C ILE A 164 -2.15 12.76 -3.44
N LYS A 165 -2.86 12.88 -4.56
CA LYS A 165 -2.28 13.00 -5.91
C LYS A 165 -1.85 14.43 -6.24
N LEU A 166 -1.01 14.56 -7.27
CA LEU A 166 -0.73 15.80 -8.00
C LEU A 166 -0.75 15.46 -9.48
N ASP A 167 -1.40 16.27 -10.31
CA ASP A 167 -1.43 16.09 -11.76
C ASP A 167 -1.47 17.47 -12.41
N VAL A 168 -0.32 17.91 -12.95
CA VAL A 168 -0.14 19.28 -13.43
C VAL A 168 0.48 19.27 -14.82
N PRO A 169 -0.20 19.78 -15.87
CA PRO A 169 0.44 20.06 -17.15
C PRO A 169 1.37 21.26 -17.01
N PHE A 170 2.59 21.16 -17.54
CA PHE A 170 3.60 22.24 -17.46
C PHE A 170 4.39 22.45 -18.76
N GLY A 171 4.16 21.60 -19.75
CA GLY A 171 4.82 21.67 -21.04
C GLY A 171 4.06 20.91 -22.12
N CYS A 172 4.62 20.87 -23.31
CA CYS A 172 4.06 20.18 -24.47
C CYS A 172 5.18 19.69 -25.40
N LEU A 173 4.82 18.84 -26.37
CA LEU A 173 5.71 18.45 -27.45
C LEU A 173 5.40 19.27 -28.71
N GLU A 174 6.38 20.01 -29.21
CA GLU A 174 6.29 20.76 -30.47
C GLU A 174 7.28 20.20 -31.49
N GLY A 175 6.78 19.54 -32.54
CA GLY A 175 7.60 18.72 -33.40
C GLY A 175 8.27 17.60 -32.59
N GLU A 176 9.59 17.65 -32.45
CA GLU A 176 10.36 16.72 -31.60
C GLU A 176 10.86 17.37 -30.30
N THR A 177 10.58 18.66 -30.10
CA THR A 177 11.11 19.46 -28.99
C THR A 177 10.19 19.40 -27.79
N LEU A 178 10.75 19.13 -26.61
CA LEU A 178 10.04 19.23 -25.34
C LEU A 178 10.05 20.69 -24.89
N VAL A 179 8.90 21.35 -24.97
CA VAL A 179 8.75 22.76 -24.60
C VAL A 179 8.12 22.83 -23.21
N SER A 180 8.77 23.55 -22.29
CA SER A 180 8.19 23.92 -21.01
C SER A 180 7.63 25.34 -21.10
N PHE A 181 6.36 25.49 -20.69
CA PHE A 181 5.73 26.80 -20.61
C PHE A 181 5.80 27.44 -19.22
N VAL A 182 6.54 26.83 -18.30
CA VAL A 182 6.75 27.32 -16.94
C VAL A 182 8.24 27.49 -16.68
N SER A 183 8.61 28.37 -15.75
CA SER A 183 10.00 28.58 -15.36
C SER A 183 10.54 27.45 -14.47
N GLU A 184 11.87 27.32 -14.36
CA GLU A 184 12.51 26.41 -13.39
C GLU A 184 12.02 26.68 -11.95
N ALA A 185 11.81 27.94 -11.57
CA ALA A 185 11.28 28.30 -10.25
C ALA A 185 9.90 27.68 -9.98
N TYR A 186 9.05 27.55 -11.00
CA TYR A 186 7.76 26.84 -10.85
C TYR A 186 7.96 25.33 -10.69
N LEU A 187 8.91 24.73 -11.43
CA LEU A 187 9.25 23.31 -11.29
C LEU A 187 9.84 22.98 -9.91
N GLU A 188 10.57 23.92 -9.29
CA GLU A 188 11.00 23.82 -7.90
C GLU A 188 9.82 23.82 -6.92
N ILE A 189 8.77 24.63 -7.18
CA ILE A 189 7.54 24.60 -6.38
C ILE A 189 6.85 23.23 -6.50
N LEU A 190 6.69 22.69 -7.73
CA LEU A 190 6.13 21.34 -7.94
C LEU A 190 6.94 20.26 -7.23
N THR A 191 8.27 20.40 -7.25
CA THR A 191 9.20 19.51 -6.55
C THR A 191 8.93 19.53 -5.05
N LYS A 192 8.87 20.72 -4.43
CA LYS A 192 8.55 20.87 -3.01
C LYS A 192 7.19 20.27 -2.64
N LEU A 193 6.15 20.59 -3.41
CA LEU A 193 4.80 20.06 -3.20
C LEU A 193 4.73 18.53 -3.29
N SER A 194 5.64 17.91 -4.04
CA SER A 194 5.73 16.46 -4.17
C SER A 194 6.52 15.82 -3.04
N LEU A 195 7.56 16.48 -2.54
CA LEU A 195 8.27 16.06 -1.31
C LEU A 195 7.33 16.07 -0.10
N ASP A 196 6.46 17.08 0.01
CA ASP A 196 5.43 17.13 1.06
C ASP A 196 4.46 15.94 0.94
N ARG A 197 4.08 15.57 -0.30
CA ARG A 197 3.22 14.42 -0.57
C ARG A 197 3.90 13.09 -0.29
N PHE A 198 5.19 12.93 -0.64
CA PHE A 198 5.96 11.74 -0.25
C PHE A 198 5.98 11.59 1.27
N THR A 199 6.20 12.69 2.00
CA THR A 199 6.22 12.68 3.46
C THR A 199 4.90 12.20 4.04
N GLU A 200 3.76 12.75 3.58
CA GLU A 200 2.43 12.32 4.03
C GLU A 200 2.11 10.88 3.59
N ASN A 201 2.51 10.50 2.38
CA ASN A 201 2.32 9.16 1.85
C ASN A 201 3.05 8.10 2.70
N PHE A 202 4.32 8.33 3.03
CA PHE A 202 5.10 7.42 3.87
C PHE A 202 4.57 7.35 5.30
N LYS A 203 4.13 8.47 5.88
CA LYS A 203 3.42 8.46 7.17
C LYS A 203 2.18 7.56 7.14
N LYS A 204 1.39 7.62 6.07
CA LYS A 204 0.21 6.73 5.89
C LYS A 204 0.60 5.28 5.70
N MET A 205 1.68 5.00 4.96
CA MET A 205 2.22 3.65 4.78
C MET A 205 2.63 3.03 6.11
N ASP A 206 3.36 3.77 6.94
CA ASP A 206 3.78 3.30 8.25
C ASP A 206 2.59 3.04 9.18
N LYS A 207 1.62 3.97 9.23
CA LYS A 207 0.39 3.78 9.99
C LYS A 207 -0.38 2.53 9.55
N LEU A 208 -0.46 2.28 8.23
CA LEU A 208 -1.12 1.08 7.70
C LEU A 208 -0.36 -0.19 8.11
N LYS A 209 0.97 -0.19 7.95
CA LYS A 209 1.84 -1.31 8.34
C LYS A 209 1.64 -1.66 9.83
N GLU A 210 1.66 -0.66 10.72
CA GLU A 210 1.41 -0.85 12.15
C GLU A 210 0.03 -1.47 12.42
N ALA A 211 -1.02 -0.96 11.77
CA ALA A 211 -2.37 -1.50 11.92
C ALA A 211 -2.48 -2.96 11.44
N LEU A 212 -1.78 -3.32 10.36
CA LEU A 212 -1.74 -4.68 9.83
C LEU A 212 -1.01 -5.66 10.77
N VAL A 213 0.07 -5.22 11.42
CA VAL A 213 0.76 -6.02 12.45
C VAL A 213 -0.17 -6.32 13.63
N MET A 214 -0.93 -5.32 14.08
CA MET A 214 -1.91 -5.48 15.16
C MET A 214 -3.07 -6.40 14.76
N MET A 215 -3.54 -6.29 13.51
CA MET A 215 -4.55 -7.18 12.93
C MET A 215 -4.11 -8.66 12.97
N GLY A 216 -2.88 -8.96 12.56
CA GLY A 216 -2.34 -10.32 12.59
C GLY A 216 -2.18 -10.89 14.01
N SER A 217 -1.86 -10.04 14.99
CA SER A 217 -1.73 -10.44 16.40
C SER A 217 -3.09 -10.77 17.04
N THR A 218 -4.14 -10.05 16.66
CA THR A 218 -5.49 -10.24 17.21
C THR A 218 -6.09 -11.60 16.81
N LYS A 219 -5.84 -12.08 15.58
CA LYS A 219 -6.23 -13.45 15.18
C LYS A 219 -5.51 -14.54 15.97
N LYS A 220 -4.22 -14.36 16.30
CA LYS A 220 -3.49 -15.31 17.17
C LYS A 220 -4.12 -15.40 18.57
N ASN A 221 -4.52 -14.26 19.14
CA ASN A 221 -5.20 -14.22 20.44
C ASN A 221 -6.64 -14.74 20.36
N GLN A 222 -7.36 -14.54 19.26
CA GLN A 222 -8.70 -15.11 19.06
C GLN A 222 -8.68 -16.63 18.86
N ALA A 223 -7.66 -17.17 18.20
CA ALA A 223 -7.43 -18.62 18.13
C ALA A 223 -7.09 -19.26 19.49
N GLN A 224 -6.72 -18.45 20.49
CA GLN A 224 -6.56 -18.84 21.89
C GLN A 224 -7.81 -18.58 22.75
N ILE A 225 -8.94 -18.13 22.17
CA ILE A 225 -10.20 -18.03 22.92
C ILE A 225 -10.67 -19.45 23.21
N GLU A 226 -10.56 -19.85 24.48
CA GLU A 226 -11.09 -21.10 25.01
C GLU A 226 -12.53 -21.34 24.50
N THR A 227 -12.76 -22.53 23.95
CA THR A 227 -14.11 -22.99 23.61
C THR A 227 -14.99 -22.97 24.86
N LYS A 228 -16.32 -22.94 24.66
CA LYS A 228 -17.27 -22.98 25.78
C LYS A 228 -17.04 -24.18 26.71
N GLU A 229 -16.59 -25.30 26.16
CA GLU A 229 -16.22 -26.52 26.89
C GLU A 229 -14.92 -26.34 27.68
N GLU A 230 -13.85 -25.82 27.06
CA GLU A 230 -12.58 -25.53 27.75
C GLU A 230 -12.78 -24.51 28.88
N ARG A 231 -13.60 -23.48 28.66
CA ARG A 231 -14.00 -22.51 29.67
C ARG A 231 -14.77 -23.13 30.82
N ARG A 232 -15.62 -24.12 30.54
CA ARG A 232 -16.37 -24.86 31.55
C ARG A 232 -15.43 -25.75 32.38
N LEU A 233 -14.52 -26.47 31.74
CA LEU A 233 -13.52 -27.32 32.40
C LEU A 233 -12.62 -26.49 33.32
N ARG A 234 -12.12 -25.35 32.83
CA ARG A 234 -11.29 -24.44 33.61
C ARG A 234 -12.01 -23.93 34.85
N LYS A 235 -13.24 -23.44 34.71
CA LYS A 235 -14.06 -22.97 35.85
C LYS A 235 -14.37 -24.08 36.86
N MET A 236 -14.54 -25.33 36.40
CA MET A 236 -14.75 -26.48 37.28
C MET A 236 -13.49 -26.79 38.10
N ASN A 237 -12.33 -26.81 37.45
CA ASN A 237 -11.04 -27.06 38.10
C ASN A 237 -10.65 -25.93 39.07
N GLU A 238 -10.81 -24.67 38.67
CA GLU A 238 -10.60 -23.51 39.55
C GLU A 238 -11.55 -23.54 40.76
N GLY A 239 -12.80 -23.98 40.56
CA GLY A 239 -13.78 -24.15 41.62
C GLY A 239 -13.42 -25.28 42.60
N LEU A 240 -12.88 -26.40 42.09
CA LEU A 240 -12.41 -27.51 42.90
C LEU A 240 -11.21 -27.09 43.76
N ALA A 241 -10.20 -26.48 43.14
CA ALA A 241 -9.00 -26.01 43.81
C ALA A 241 -9.32 -24.98 44.91
N ARG A 242 -10.28 -24.08 44.67
CA ARG A 242 -10.73 -23.12 45.68
C ARG A 242 -11.43 -23.80 46.86
N ARG A 243 -12.20 -24.88 46.62
CA ARG A 243 -12.83 -25.66 47.69
C ARG A 243 -11.81 -26.41 48.52
N GLU A 244 -10.80 -27.01 47.87
CA GLU A 244 -9.71 -27.70 48.55
C GLU A 244 -8.90 -26.75 49.42
N ALA A 245 -8.51 -25.58 48.90
CA ALA A 245 -7.79 -24.57 49.67
C ALA A 245 -8.57 -24.10 50.92
N ILE A 246 -9.89 -23.87 50.79
CA ILE A 246 -10.75 -23.50 51.94
C ILE A 246 -10.83 -24.64 52.95
N LYS A 247 -10.87 -25.89 52.49
CA LYS A 247 -10.94 -27.07 53.36
C LYS A 247 -9.63 -27.25 54.15
N GLU A 248 -8.49 -27.13 53.48
CA GLU A 248 -7.18 -27.17 54.13
C GLU A 248 -7.00 -26.03 55.14
N GLU A 249 -7.48 -24.83 54.83
CA GLU A 249 -7.39 -23.69 55.77
C GLU A 249 -8.27 -23.92 57.01
N LYS A 250 -9.45 -24.52 56.84
CA LYS A 250 -10.32 -24.91 57.97
C LYS A 250 -9.71 -26.03 58.81
N GLU A 251 -9.06 -27.01 58.18
CA GLU A 251 -8.37 -28.10 58.89
C GLU A 251 -7.17 -27.56 59.67
N ARG A 252 -6.38 -26.64 59.09
CA ARG A 252 -5.29 -25.94 59.79
C ARG A 252 -5.79 -25.17 61.00
N LYS A 253 -6.90 -24.41 60.88
CA LYS A 253 -7.50 -23.67 62.00
C LYS A 253 -8.06 -24.57 63.11
N ARG A 254 -8.59 -25.74 62.77
CA ARG A 254 -9.04 -26.74 63.75
C ARG A 254 -7.88 -27.39 64.50
N GLN A 255 -6.77 -27.68 63.81
CA GLN A 255 -5.59 -28.25 64.44
C GLN A 255 -4.89 -27.26 65.36
N SER A 256 -4.89 -25.96 65.05
CA SER A 256 -4.36 -24.93 65.95
C SER A 256 -5.21 -24.72 67.20
N GLN A 257 -6.54 -24.88 67.10
CA GLN A 257 -7.46 -24.74 68.25
C GLN A 257 -7.48 -25.95 69.18
N ASN A 258 -7.04 -27.12 68.72
CA ASN A 258 -6.95 -28.34 69.55
C ASN A 258 -5.58 -28.49 70.26
N ASN A 259 -4.63 -27.61 69.97
CA ASN A 259 -3.27 -27.62 70.53
C ASN A 259 -3.01 -26.43 71.49
N GLU A 260 -4.04 -25.64 71.81
CA GLU A 260 -4.08 -24.69 72.94
C GLU A 260 -4.91 -25.29 74.08
#